data_AF-A0AAE0WYW6-F1
#
_entry.id   AF-A0AAE0WYW6-F1
#
_cell.length_a   1.000
_cell.length_b   1.000
_cell.length_c   1.000
_cell.angle_alpha   90.00
_cell.angle_beta   90.00
_cell.angle_gamma   90.00
#
_symmetry.space_group_name_H-M   'P 1'
#
loop_
_entity.id
_entity.type
_entity.pdbx_description
1 polymer ?
#
loop_
_entity_poly.entity_id
_entity_poly.type
_entity_poly.pdbx_seq_one_letter_code
_entity_poly.pdbx_strand_id
1 'polypeptide(L)'
;MNLPQSALCILLASLSGLQGHARAAPITTQASPEPGLSRRFTTYPCSENTVLKDLWSIEGVKVTYATLDEAITKTNASFTFTNTRTNYTETIRCSPRVNSICDILGTPGDPQTDVYLQILMDVAYITITQPVSCSGGATNTSTVVVGTTEIDLNCPTGADHLSCFSDSTPGLADGTITVVHSAPATRTFHRRATAGYRIGET
;
A
#
# COMPACT_ATOMS: atom_id res chain seq x y z
N MET A 1 56.32 -24.10 -19.20
CA MET A 1 57.36 -24.36 -18.19
C MET A 1 56.92 -23.77 -16.86
N ASN A 2 56.71 -24.67 -15.90
CA ASN A 2 56.84 -24.54 -14.44
C ASN A 2 56.01 -23.49 -13.68
N LEU A 3 54.84 -23.93 -13.19
CA LEU A 3 54.29 -23.54 -11.88
C LEU A 3 54.79 -24.55 -10.83
N PRO A 4 55.30 -24.13 -9.65
CA PRO A 4 55.46 -25.04 -8.53
C PRO A 4 54.21 -25.04 -7.64
N GLN A 5 53.71 -26.25 -7.42
CA GLN A 5 52.88 -26.67 -6.30
C GLN A 5 53.69 -26.68 -4.97
N SER A 6 52.95 -26.86 -3.87
CA SER A 6 53.39 -27.26 -2.52
C SER A 6 53.68 -26.09 -1.58
N ALA A 7 53.36 -26.08 -0.28
CA ALA A 7 52.90 -27.08 0.68
C ALA A 7 52.17 -26.31 1.82
N LEU A 8 51.05 -26.78 2.35
CA LEU A 8 50.89 -27.78 3.41
C LEU A 8 51.52 -27.40 4.78
N CYS A 9 50.61 -27.11 5.72
CA CYS A 9 50.55 -27.59 7.11
C CYS A 9 51.43 -27.04 8.26
N ILE A 10 50.68 -26.61 9.30
CA ILE A 10 50.82 -26.89 10.75
C ILE A 10 51.94 -26.19 11.52
N LEU A 11 51.56 -25.35 12.51
CA LEU A 11 51.99 -25.57 13.90
C LEU A 11 51.17 -24.76 14.93
N LEU A 12 51.05 -25.41 16.10
CA LEU A 12 50.19 -25.16 17.25
C LEU A 12 50.69 -24.06 18.21
N ALA A 13 49.72 -23.63 19.02
CA ALA A 13 49.83 -23.30 20.45
C ALA A 13 50.46 -21.97 20.89
N SER A 14 49.70 -21.19 21.65
CA SER A 14 49.88 -21.11 23.11
C SER A 14 48.76 -20.31 23.78
N LEU A 15 48.25 -20.88 24.87
CA LEU A 15 47.38 -20.23 25.86
C LEU A 15 48.16 -19.19 26.67
N SER A 16 47.49 -18.09 27.03
CA SER A 16 47.56 -17.35 28.32
C SER A 16 46.68 -16.11 28.11
N GLY A 17 45.54 -15.91 28.76
CA GLY A 17 45.37 -15.80 30.21
C GLY A 17 44.91 -14.37 30.49
N LEU A 18 43.63 -14.19 30.86
CA LEU A 18 43.14 -13.03 31.63
C LEU A 18 41.71 -13.30 32.08
N GLN A 19 41.60 -13.74 33.34
CA GLN A 19 40.37 -13.74 34.12
C GLN A 19 39.94 -12.30 34.39
N GLY A 20 38.94 -11.81 33.64
CA GLY A 20 38.18 -10.62 33.98
C GLY A 20 36.85 -11.02 34.62
N HIS A 21 36.72 -10.86 35.93
CA HIS A 21 35.45 -10.98 36.64
C HIS A 21 34.53 -9.82 36.26
N ALA A 22 33.68 -10.01 35.24
CA ALA A 22 32.58 -9.11 34.96
C ALA A 22 31.33 -9.61 35.71
N ARG A 23 31.00 -8.94 36.82
CA ARG A 23 29.68 -9.05 37.46
C ARG A 23 28.62 -8.66 36.43
N ALA A 24 27.76 -9.60 36.06
CA ALA A 24 26.55 -9.32 35.31
C ALA A 24 25.62 -8.47 36.19
N ALA A 25 25.50 -7.18 35.87
CA ALA A 25 24.40 -6.36 36.35
C ALA A 25 23.11 -6.86 35.66
N PRO A 26 21.98 -6.99 36.38
CA PRO A 26 20.70 -7.29 35.74
C PRO A 26 20.38 -6.16 34.77
N ILE A 27 20.27 -6.50 33.49
CA ILE A 27 19.71 -5.62 32.47
C ILE A 27 18.23 -5.51 32.79
N THR A 28 17.87 -4.47 33.53
CA THR A 28 16.49 -4.01 33.60
C THR A 28 16.19 -3.37 32.26
N THR A 29 15.69 -4.16 31.32
CA THR A 29 15.09 -3.65 30.09
C THR A 29 13.84 -2.87 30.51
N GLN A 30 14.01 -1.59 30.82
CA GLN A 30 12.90 -0.65 30.78
C GLN A 30 12.43 -0.66 29.34
N ALA A 31 11.31 -1.35 29.09
CA ALA A 31 10.52 -1.16 27.91
C ALA A 31 10.23 0.34 27.82
N SER A 32 10.94 1.01 26.91
CA SER A 32 10.55 2.33 26.45
C SER A 32 9.09 2.20 26.04
N PRO A 33 8.16 3.00 26.60
CA PRO A 33 6.82 3.04 26.06
C PRO A 33 6.98 3.49 24.61
N GLU A 34 6.77 2.57 23.67
CA GLU A 34 6.50 2.95 22.29
C GLU A 34 5.42 4.03 22.36
N PRO A 35 5.56 5.15 21.64
CA PRO A 35 4.47 6.11 21.55
C PRO A 35 3.31 5.35 20.93
N GLY A 36 2.41 4.89 21.80
CA GLY A 36 1.19 4.22 21.43
C GLY A 36 0.44 5.19 20.55
N LEU A 37 0.50 4.95 19.24
CA LEU A 37 -0.53 5.34 18.31
C LEU A 37 -1.81 4.70 18.86
N SER A 38 -2.45 5.39 19.80
CA SER A 38 -3.84 5.22 20.12
C SER A 38 -4.57 5.57 18.84
N ARG A 39 -4.65 4.58 17.94
CA ARG A 39 -5.41 4.64 16.69
C ARG A 39 -6.84 4.87 17.13
N ARG A 40 -7.24 6.14 17.16
CA ARG A 40 -8.62 6.51 17.34
C ARG A 40 -9.37 5.89 16.18
N PHE A 41 -10.09 4.81 16.46
CA PHE A 41 -11.08 4.30 15.52
C PHE A 41 -12.05 5.44 15.28
N THR A 42 -11.98 6.00 14.08
CA THR A 42 -12.87 7.09 13.70
C THR A 42 -14.26 6.49 13.59
N THR A 43 -15.15 6.86 14.51
CA THR A 43 -16.55 6.46 14.45
C THR A 43 -17.26 7.32 13.41
N TYR A 44 -18.02 6.66 12.55
CA TYR A 44 -18.83 7.30 11.52
C TYR A 44 -20.31 7.25 11.94
N PRO A 45 -21.09 8.30 11.66
CA PRO A 45 -22.54 8.22 11.77
C PRO A 45 -23.03 7.25 10.70
N CYS A 46 -23.46 6.05 11.10
CA CYS A 46 -23.81 5.00 10.16
C CYS A 46 -25.29 4.99 9.86
N SER A 47 -25.71 5.86 8.94
CA SER A 47 -26.83 5.53 8.07
C SER A 47 -26.29 4.87 6.81
N GLU A 48 -26.98 3.84 6.32
CA GLU A 48 -26.69 3.30 4.98
C GLU A 48 -26.76 4.43 3.94
N ASN A 49 -25.85 4.42 2.97
CA ASN A 49 -25.72 5.45 1.94
C ASN A 49 -25.32 6.85 2.46
N THR A 50 -24.79 6.94 3.68
CA THR A 50 -24.16 8.19 4.13
C THR A 50 -22.94 8.46 3.28
N VAL A 51 -22.87 9.65 2.70
CA VAL A 51 -21.73 10.13 1.92
C VAL A 51 -20.84 11.00 2.79
N LEU A 52 -19.58 10.63 2.89
CA LEU A 52 -18.52 11.33 3.58
C LEU A 52 -17.71 12.07 2.51
N LYS A 53 -18.02 13.35 2.31
CA LYS A 53 -17.40 14.13 1.24
C LYS A 53 -15.90 14.25 1.40
N ASP A 54 -15.19 14.11 0.29
CA ASP A 54 -13.74 14.29 0.17
C ASP A 54 -12.96 13.53 1.26
N LEU A 55 -13.41 12.32 1.63
CA LEU A 55 -12.84 11.56 2.75
C LEU A 55 -11.38 11.20 2.51
N TRP A 56 -11.02 10.97 1.25
CA TRP A 56 -9.66 10.71 0.84
C TRP A 56 -9.22 11.66 -0.26
N SER A 57 -7.99 12.15 -0.13
CA SER A 57 -7.28 12.89 -1.18
C SER A 57 -6.13 12.02 -1.68
N ILE A 58 -5.99 11.93 -3.00
CA ILE A 58 -4.89 11.24 -3.67
C ILE A 58 -4.12 12.22 -4.53
N GLU A 59 -2.80 12.25 -4.35
CA GLU A 59 -1.93 13.24 -5.00
C GLU A 59 -0.66 12.61 -5.55
N GLY A 60 -0.05 13.27 -6.54
CA GLY A 60 1.28 12.94 -7.05
C GLY A 60 1.38 11.51 -7.58
N VAL A 61 0.35 11.05 -8.29
CA VAL A 61 0.37 9.73 -8.92
C VAL A 61 1.49 9.72 -9.95
N LYS A 62 2.42 8.77 -9.81
CA LYS A 62 3.52 8.59 -10.73
C LYS A 62 3.59 7.12 -11.11
N VAL A 63 3.64 6.86 -12.40
CA VAL A 63 3.77 5.53 -12.98
C VAL A 63 5.00 5.51 -13.86
N THR A 64 5.93 4.60 -13.59
CA THR A 64 7.14 4.41 -14.41
C THR A 64 7.07 3.05 -15.08
N TYR A 65 7.22 2.99 -16.39
CA TYR A 65 7.21 1.76 -17.17
C TYR A 65 8.65 1.41 -17.57
N ALA A 66 9.08 0.19 -17.28
CA ALA A 66 10.36 -0.30 -17.78
C ALA A 66 10.19 -0.81 -19.23
N THR A 67 10.90 -0.19 -20.16
CA THR A 67 11.09 -0.69 -21.53
C THR A 67 12.29 -1.65 -21.52
N LEU A 68 12.03 -2.95 -21.52
CA LEU A 68 13.04 -3.96 -21.84
C LEU A 68 12.72 -4.44 -23.25
N ASP A 69 13.61 -4.15 -24.21
CA ASP A 69 13.66 -4.69 -25.58
C ASP A 69 12.38 -5.43 -26.03
N GLU A 70 11.37 -4.63 -26.41
CA GLU A 70 10.08 -5.04 -26.99
C GLU A 70 8.98 -5.58 -26.05
N ALA A 71 9.23 -5.74 -24.74
CA ALA A 71 8.22 -6.08 -23.75
C ALA A 71 8.23 -5.13 -22.55
N ILE A 72 7.23 -4.24 -22.46
CA ILE A 72 7.01 -3.38 -21.28
C ILE A 72 6.79 -4.28 -20.07
N THR A 73 7.80 -4.44 -19.22
CA THR A 73 7.75 -5.38 -18.10
C THR A 73 8.43 -4.83 -16.87
N LYS A 74 7.62 -4.72 -15.80
CA LYS A 74 7.85 -4.05 -14.50
C LYS A 74 7.56 -2.55 -14.52
N THR A 75 6.30 -2.26 -14.26
CA THR A 75 5.83 -0.93 -13.91
C THR A 75 6.03 -0.71 -12.41
N ASN A 76 6.36 0.50 -11.99
CA ASN A 76 6.21 0.93 -10.59
C ASN A 76 5.22 2.08 -10.56
N ALA A 77 4.37 2.09 -9.54
CA ALA A 77 3.44 3.18 -9.28
C ALA A 77 3.64 3.69 -7.85
N SER A 78 3.52 4.99 -7.68
CA SER A 78 3.54 5.65 -6.37
C SER A 78 2.55 6.79 -6.32
N PHE A 79 1.93 7.01 -5.17
CA PHE A 79 1.04 8.15 -4.93
C PHE A 79 0.99 8.48 -3.44
N THR A 80 0.58 9.69 -3.13
CA THR A 80 0.30 10.14 -1.76
C THR A 80 -1.18 9.93 -1.47
N PHE A 81 -1.47 9.26 -0.37
CA PHE A 81 -2.80 8.99 0.13
C PHE A 81 -3.00 9.75 1.43
N THR A 82 -4.08 10.54 1.51
CA THR A 82 -4.45 11.29 2.71
C THR A 82 -5.88 10.97 3.11
N ASN A 83 -6.10 10.55 4.35
CA ASN A 83 -7.42 10.56 4.96
C ASN A 83 -7.68 11.96 5.53
N THR A 84 -8.57 12.73 4.92
CA THR A 84 -8.79 14.14 5.24
C THR A 84 -9.41 14.34 6.62
N ARG A 85 -10.14 13.34 7.13
CA ARG A 85 -10.77 13.39 8.45
C ARG A 85 -9.79 13.17 9.59
N THR A 86 -8.82 12.28 9.41
CA THR A 86 -7.76 12.03 10.40
C THR A 86 -6.52 12.88 10.16
N ASN A 87 -6.43 13.55 9.01
CA ASN A 87 -5.26 14.25 8.50
C ASN A 87 -3.99 13.36 8.48
N TYR A 88 -4.21 12.06 8.30
CA TYR A 88 -3.12 11.10 8.19
C TYR A 88 -2.75 10.94 6.71
N THR A 89 -1.46 11.11 6.42
CA THR A 89 -0.92 11.06 5.06
C THR A 89 0.18 10.00 4.99
N GLU A 90 0.16 9.21 3.92
CA GLU A 90 1.18 8.22 3.62
C GLU A 90 1.48 8.14 2.12
N THR A 91 2.68 7.69 1.77
CA THR A 91 3.04 7.41 0.38
C THR A 91 2.92 5.92 0.12
N ILE A 92 2.04 5.57 -0.81
CA ILE A 92 1.85 4.20 -1.26
C ILE A 92 2.76 3.94 -2.45
N ARG A 93 3.41 2.78 -2.46
CA ARG A 93 4.23 2.30 -3.57
C ARG A 93 3.83 0.87 -3.89
N CYS A 94 3.67 0.59 -5.17
CA CYS A 94 3.36 -0.75 -5.64
C CYS A 94 4.02 -1.01 -6.99
N SER A 95 4.18 -2.29 -7.32
CA SER A 95 4.60 -2.71 -8.64
C SER A 95 3.39 -3.34 -9.34
N PRO A 96 2.69 -2.59 -10.23
CA PRO A 96 1.53 -3.12 -10.93
C PRO A 96 1.81 -4.48 -11.56
N ARG A 97 0.88 -5.42 -11.35
CA ARG A 97 0.93 -6.77 -11.93
C ARG A 97 0.45 -6.74 -13.38
N VAL A 98 0.32 -7.92 -13.99
CA VAL A 98 -0.34 -8.11 -15.29
C VAL A 98 -1.68 -7.36 -15.30
N ASN A 99 -1.91 -6.57 -16.35
CA ASN A 99 -3.04 -5.63 -16.53
C ASN A 99 -2.94 -4.30 -15.75
N SER A 100 -1.74 -3.91 -15.30
CA SER A 100 -1.49 -2.58 -14.70
C SER A 100 -2.30 -2.31 -13.42
N ILE A 101 -2.48 -3.36 -12.61
CA ILE A 101 -3.26 -3.32 -11.36
C ILE A 101 -2.34 -3.44 -10.14
N CYS A 102 -2.57 -2.62 -9.12
CA CYS A 102 -2.09 -2.80 -7.77
C CYS A 102 -3.24 -3.11 -6.82
N ASP A 103 -3.05 -4.16 -6.01
CA ASP A 103 -3.94 -4.53 -4.92
C ASP A 103 -3.15 -4.43 -3.61
N ILE A 104 -3.46 -3.41 -2.81
CA ILE A 104 -2.81 -3.10 -1.54
C ILE A 104 -3.77 -3.49 -0.41
N LEU A 105 -3.48 -4.62 0.23
CA LEU A 105 -4.27 -5.17 1.34
C LEU A 105 -3.74 -4.61 2.67
N GLY A 106 -4.40 -3.58 3.18
CA GLY A 106 -3.94 -2.79 4.32
C GLY A 106 -2.84 -1.80 3.92
N THR A 107 -3.09 -0.51 4.12
CA THR A 107 -2.06 0.51 3.97
C THR A 107 -1.06 0.45 5.13
N PRO A 108 0.18 0.94 4.95
CA PRO A 108 1.15 1.06 6.03
C PRO A 108 0.60 1.78 7.28
N GLY A 109 -0.17 2.84 7.08
CA GLY A 109 -0.78 3.63 8.14
C GLY A 109 -2.01 3.02 8.77
N ASP A 110 -2.80 2.28 7.98
CA ASP A 110 -4.00 1.59 8.43
C ASP A 110 -4.17 0.22 7.74
N PRO A 111 -3.90 -0.89 8.44
CA PRO A 111 -4.01 -2.25 7.89
C PRO A 111 -5.45 -2.68 7.60
N GLN A 112 -6.45 -1.87 7.99
CA GLN A 112 -7.84 -2.08 7.63
C GLN A 112 -8.22 -1.38 6.32
N THR A 113 -7.46 -0.39 5.87
CA THR A 113 -7.74 0.32 4.62
C THR A 113 -7.10 -0.45 3.46
N ASP A 114 -7.93 -0.96 2.56
CA ASP A 114 -7.49 -1.61 1.32
C ASP A 114 -7.58 -0.59 0.17
N VAL A 115 -6.56 -0.58 -0.70
CA VAL A 115 -6.49 0.31 -1.86
C VAL A 115 -6.26 -0.50 -3.13
N TYR A 116 -7.15 -0.32 -4.09
CA TYR A 116 -7.06 -0.91 -5.41
C TYR A 116 -6.79 0.19 -6.44
N LEU A 117 -5.66 0.09 -7.13
CA LEU A 117 -5.26 1.02 -8.19
C LEU A 117 -5.26 0.25 -9.52
N GLN A 118 -5.98 0.77 -10.51
CA GLN A 118 -5.95 0.30 -11.88
C GLN A 118 -5.48 1.42 -12.79
N ILE A 119 -4.39 1.19 -13.51
CA ILE A 119 -3.80 2.16 -14.42
C ILE A 119 -4.21 1.81 -15.84
N LEU A 120 -4.98 2.69 -16.47
CA LEU A 120 -5.21 2.69 -17.92
C LEU A 120 -4.15 3.57 -18.60
N MET A 121 -4.26 3.83 -19.91
CA MET A 121 -3.22 4.55 -20.65
C MET A 121 -2.89 5.92 -20.05
N ASP A 122 -3.91 6.72 -19.80
CA ASP A 122 -3.83 8.13 -19.39
C ASP A 122 -4.67 8.43 -18.14
N VAL A 123 -5.22 7.41 -17.48
CA VAL A 123 -6.06 7.57 -16.28
C VAL A 123 -5.72 6.50 -15.23
N ALA A 124 -5.56 6.93 -13.98
CA ALA A 124 -5.48 6.06 -12.82
C ALA A 124 -6.82 6.02 -12.08
N TYR A 125 -7.43 4.83 -12.01
CA TYR A 125 -8.64 4.57 -11.23
C TYR A 125 -8.25 4.03 -9.86
N ILE A 126 -8.74 4.67 -8.81
CA ILE A 126 -8.44 4.26 -7.43
C ILE A 126 -9.75 3.95 -6.73
N THR A 127 -9.81 2.76 -6.13
CA THR A 127 -10.90 2.34 -5.24
C THR A 127 -10.32 2.10 -3.85
N ILE A 128 -10.95 2.69 -2.84
CA ILE A 128 -10.54 2.60 -1.43
C ILE A 128 -11.67 1.91 -0.68
N THR A 129 -11.33 0.94 0.16
CA THR A 129 -12.29 0.26 1.03
C THR A 129 -11.75 0.23 2.44
N GLN A 130 -12.56 0.64 3.42
CA GLN A 130 -12.19 0.63 4.82
C GLN A 130 -13.35 0.06 5.67
N PRO A 131 -13.15 -1.03 6.42
CA PRO A 131 -14.08 -1.47 7.45
C PRO A 131 -14.24 -0.40 8.51
N VAL A 132 -15.49 -0.15 8.91
CA VAL A 132 -15.81 0.84 9.94
C VAL A 132 -16.76 0.27 10.97
N SER A 133 -16.56 0.70 12.22
CA SER A 133 -17.45 0.38 13.32
C SER A 133 -18.50 1.48 13.47
N CYS A 134 -19.75 1.05 13.53
CA CYS A 134 -20.91 1.91 13.66
C CYS A 134 -21.45 1.88 15.08
N SER A 135 -21.68 3.06 15.67
CA SER A 135 -22.38 3.14 16.96
C SER A 135 -23.81 2.64 16.80
N GLY A 136 -24.16 1.54 17.49
CA GLY A 136 -25.51 0.96 17.45
C GLY A 136 -25.76 -0.06 16.33
N GLY A 137 -24.73 -0.44 15.56
CA GLY A 137 -24.85 -1.51 14.57
C GLY A 137 -25.08 -2.87 15.23
N ALA A 138 -25.92 -3.71 14.61
CA ALA A 138 -26.09 -5.09 15.04
C ALA A 138 -24.74 -5.84 14.95
N THR A 139 -24.46 -6.75 15.89
CA THR A 139 -23.18 -7.47 16.00
C THR A 139 -22.81 -8.31 14.77
N ASN A 140 -23.74 -8.48 13.82
CA ASN A 140 -23.61 -9.34 12.66
C ASN A 140 -23.57 -8.57 11.32
N THR A 141 -23.50 -7.24 11.35
CA THR A 141 -23.36 -6.43 10.13
C THR A 141 -21.93 -5.92 10.00
N SER A 142 -21.27 -6.22 8.88
CA SER A 142 -20.01 -5.57 8.52
C SER A 142 -20.35 -4.29 7.79
N THR A 143 -19.86 -3.15 8.27
CA THR A 143 -20.01 -1.88 7.57
C THR A 143 -18.68 -1.48 6.96
N VAL A 144 -18.72 -1.08 5.69
CA VAL A 144 -17.54 -0.63 4.96
C VAL A 144 -17.81 0.75 4.39
N VAL A 145 -16.76 1.57 4.30
CA VAL A 145 -16.78 2.80 3.51
C VAL A 145 -16.03 2.51 2.23
N VAL A 146 -16.66 2.83 1.11
CA VAL A 146 -16.07 2.67 -0.23
C VAL A 146 -15.98 4.03 -0.89
N GLY A 147 -14.82 4.37 -1.43
CA GLY A 147 -14.63 5.56 -2.25
C GLY A 147 -13.91 5.25 -3.54
N THR A 148 -14.19 6.05 -4.55
CA THR A 148 -13.56 5.95 -5.87
C THR A 148 -13.14 7.32 -6.36
N THR A 149 -12.01 7.39 -7.04
CA THR A 149 -11.56 8.60 -7.74
C THR A 149 -10.81 8.23 -9.01
N GLU A 150 -10.77 9.17 -9.93
CA GLU A 150 -10.10 9.07 -11.23
C GLU A 150 -9.09 10.21 -11.33
N ILE A 151 -7.90 9.91 -11.81
CA ILE A 151 -6.79 10.86 -11.87
C ILE A 151 -6.19 10.78 -13.26
N ASP A 152 -6.25 11.89 -13.99
CA ASP A 152 -5.63 12.02 -15.30
C ASP A 152 -4.10 12.00 -15.16
N LEU A 153 -3.47 11.29 -16.10
CA LEU A 153 -2.03 11.10 -16.16
C LEU A 153 -1.49 11.71 -17.45
N ASN A 154 -0.48 12.56 -17.31
CA ASN A 154 0.30 13.06 -18.44
C ASN A 154 1.47 12.12 -18.73
N CYS A 155 1.48 11.55 -19.92
CA CYS A 155 2.50 10.61 -20.40
C CYS A 155 3.31 11.24 -21.54
N PRO A 156 4.35 12.05 -21.26
CA PRO A 156 5.15 12.68 -22.30
C PRO A 156 5.85 11.62 -23.18
N THR A 157 5.69 11.77 -24.50
CA THR A 157 6.37 10.94 -25.49
C THR A 157 7.82 11.39 -25.68
N GLY A 158 8.78 10.46 -25.76
CA GLY A 158 10.15 10.73 -26.19
C GLY A 158 11.25 10.58 -25.14
N ALA A 159 10.95 10.09 -23.94
CA ALA A 159 11.97 9.70 -22.96
C ALA A 159 12.31 8.21 -23.08
N ASP A 160 13.58 7.87 -22.87
CA ASP A 160 14.08 6.47 -22.79
C ASP A 160 13.39 5.63 -21.69
N HIS A 161 12.61 6.29 -20.84
CA HIS A 161 11.71 5.69 -19.87
C HIS A 161 10.32 6.31 -20.02
N LEU A 162 9.32 5.50 -20.40
CA LEU A 162 7.93 5.94 -20.41
C LEU A 162 7.53 6.16 -18.94
N SER A 163 7.20 7.38 -18.57
CA SER A 163 6.69 7.73 -17.24
C SER A 163 5.46 8.60 -17.41
N CYS A 164 4.43 8.31 -16.63
CA CYS A 164 3.21 9.10 -16.55
C CYS A 164 3.09 9.70 -15.15
N PHE A 165 2.57 10.91 -15.06
CA PHE A 165 2.39 11.60 -13.79
C PHE A 165 1.06 12.37 -13.77
N SER A 166 0.41 12.42 -12.61
CA SER A 166 -0.70 13.34 -12.38
C SER A 166 -0.18 14.77 -12.34
N ASP A 167 -1.07 15.72 -12.57
CA ASP A 167 -0.82 17.12 -12.28
C ASP A 167 -0.82 17.38 -10.76
N SER A 168 -0.82 18.66 -10.38
CA SER A 168 -0.90 19.09 -8.97
C SER A 168 -2.31 19.05 -8.40
N THR A 169 -3.32 18.59 -9.16
CA THR A 169 -4.70 18.57 -8.72
C THR A 169 -4.97 17.26 -7.99
N PRO A 170 -5.43 17.28 -6.72
CA PRO A 170 -5.75 16.05 -6.01
C PRO A 170 -6.97 15.36 -6.62
N GLY A 171 -6.88 14.04 -6.74
CA GLY A 171 -8.05 13.18 -6.91
C GLY A 171 -8.78 13.06 -5.58
N LEU A 172 -10.01 13.57 -5.50
CA LEU A 172 -10.84 13.48 -4.30
C LEU A 172 -11.77 12.28 -4.40
N ALA A 173 -11.88 11.52 -3.32
CA ALA A 173 -12.78 10.37 -3.21
C ALA A 173 -13.77 10.57 -2.05
N ASP A 174 -15.05 10.69 -2.39
CA ASP A 174 -16.14 10.59 -1.41
C ASP A 174 -16.21 9.16 -0.86
N GLY A 175 -16.41 9.02 0.45
CA GLY A 175 -16.63 7.74 1.09
C GLY A 175 -18.12 7.45 1.25
N THR A 176 -18.65 6.42 0.61
CA THR A 176 -20.04 5.98 0.81
C THR A 176 -20.08 4.81 1.78
N ILE A 177 -20.84 4.97 2.87
CA ILE A 177 -21.07 3.92 3.86
C ILE A 177 -22.03 2.88 3.27
N THR A 178 -21.57 1.64 3.18
CA THR A 178 -22.34 0.48 2.72
C THR A 178 -22.44 -0.54 3.86
N VAL A 179 -23.66 -0.99 4.16
CA VAL A 179 -23.91 -2.03 5.16
C VAL A 179 -23.98 -3.38 4.45
N VAL A 180 -23.00 -4.24 4.73
CA VAL A 180 -22.95 -5.58 4.17
C VAL A 180 -23.62 -6.55 5.15
N HIS A 181 -24.81 -7.00 4.77
CA HIS A 181 -25.60 -7.98 5.51
C HIS A 181 -25.11 -9.40 5.16
N SER A 182 -23.92 -9.76 5.60
CA SER A 182 -23.44 -11.15 5.54
C SER A 182 -22.58 -11.48 6.75
N ALA A 183 -22.66 -12.74 7.21
CA ALA A 183 -21.81 -13.33 8.26
C ALA A 183 -20.33 -12.92 8.06
N PRO A 184 -19.52 -12.79 9.13
CA PRO A 184 -18.20 -12.16 9.08
C PRO A 184 -17.39 -12.73 7.93
N ALA A 185 -17.30 -11.94 6.86
CA ALA A 185 -16.69 -12.39 5.63
C ALA A 185 -15.20 -12.52 5.89
N THR A 186 -14.71 -13.75 5.90
CA THR A 186 -13.29 -14.07 5.83
C THR A 186 -12.76 -13.49 4.51
N ARG A 187 -12.35 -12.20 4.48
CA ARG A 187 -11.73 -11.46 3.36
C ARG A 187 -12.00 -12.11 1.97
N THR A 188 -13.27 -12.24 1.58
CA THR A 188 -13.61 -12.76 0.25
C THR A 188 -14.12 -11.57 -0.54
N PHE A 189 -13.19 -10.87 -1.18
CA PHE A 189 -13.52 -9.71 -2.01
C PHE A 189 -14.32 -10.17 -3.23
N HIS A 190 -15.49 -9.56 -3.42
CA HIS A 190 -16.11 -9.50 -4.73
C HIS A 190 -15.20 -8.69 -5.65
N ARG A 191 -14.44 -9.41 -6.50
CA ARG A 191 -13.82 -8.88 -7.70
C ARG A 191 -14.94 -8.23 -8.51
N ARG A 192 -15.10 -6.90 -8.42
CA ARG A 192 -16.07 -6.19 -9.26
C ARG A 192 -15.61 -6.43 -10.70
N ALA A 193 -16.42 -7.15 -11.47
CA ALA A 193 -16.20 -7.28 -12.89
C ALA A 193 -16.22 -5.87 -13.48
N THR A 194 -15.07 -5.40 -13.95
CA THR A 194 -14.94 -4.20 -14.74
C THR A 194 -15.95 -4.34 -15.89
N ALA A 195 -16.89 -3.41 -16.00
CA ALA A 195 -17.79 -3.38 -17.14
C ALA A 195 -16.91 -3.26 -18.40
N GLY A 196 -16.91 -4.30 -19.24
CA GLY A 196 -16.16 -4.33 -20.47
C GLY A 196 -16.61 -3.18 -21.36
N TYR A 197 -15.74 -2.20 -21.55
CA TYR A 197 -15.90 -1.17 -22.56
C TYR A 197 -15.84 -1.87 -23.93
N ARG A 198 -17.00 -2.13 -24.55
CA ARG A 198 -17.07 -2.53 -25.95
C ARG A 198 -16.80 -1.27 -26.78
N ILE A 199 -15.60 -1.19 -27.33
CA ILE A 199 -15.32 -0.27 -28.44
C ILE A 199 -16.22 -0.72 -29.59
N GLY A 200 -17.19 0.12 -29.94
CA GLY A 200 -17.97 -0.06 -31.16
C GLY A 200 -17.04 0.14 -32.36
N GLU A 201 -16.96 -0.89 -33.19
CA GLU A 201 -16.42 -0.77 -34.54
C GLU A 201 -17.37 0.14 -35.35
N THR A 202 -16.83 1.21 -35.90
CA THR A 202 -17.42 1.98 -37.01
C THR A 202 -16.51 1.87 -38.21
#